data_AF-A0AAN9A7W6-F1
#
_entry.id   AF-A0AAN9A7W6-F1
#
_cell.length_a   1.000
_cell.length_b   1.000
_cell.length_c   1.000
_cell.angle_alpha   90.00
_cell.angle_beta   90.00
_cell.angle_gamma   90.00
#
_symmetry.space_group_name_H-M   'P 1'
#
loop_
_entity.id
_entity.type
_entity.pdbx_description
1 polymer ?
#
loop_
_entity_poly.entity_id
_entity_poly.type
_entity_poly.pdbx_seq_one_letter_code
_entity_poly.pdbx_strand_id
1 'polypeptide(L)'
;RLTEKMAHTYGPVFRTPFTDLSSTFLTHQAADKCNNFEMNYVKCIEAYGMGKGEARCRDYMDDLRECQLQLKQIARVKAMRFERHRQWATGERSSEDHYAPAARIDGF
;
A
#
# COMPACT_ATOMS: atom_id res chain seq x y z
N ARG A 1 -12.69 -4.12 -30.34
CA ARG A 1 -12.92 -3.96 -28.89
C ARG A 1 -11.61 -4.27 -28.19
N LEU A 2 -10.87 -3.24 -27.79
CA LEU A 2 -9.58 -3.35 -27.12
C LEU A 2 -9.82 -3.68 -25.65
N THR A 3 -9.66 -4.94 -25.27
CA THR A 3 -9.38 -5.33 -23.89
C THR A 3 -8.30 -6.39 -23.97
N GLU A 4 -7.07 -5.98 -24.25
CA GLU A 4 -5.91 -6.78 -23.87
C GLU A 4 -5.98 -6.92 -22.35
N LYS A 5 -6.43 -8.10 -21.91
CA LYS A 5 -6.33 -8.52 -20.52
C LYS A 5 -4.84 -8.64 -20.24
N MET A 6 -4.25 -7.66 -19.55
CA MET A 6 -2.89 -7.77 -19.07
C MET A 6 -2.84 -9.00 -18.15
N ALA A 7 -2.29 -10.11 -18.65
CA ALA A 7 -2.03 -11.28 -17.84
C ALA A 7 -1.00 -10.87 -16.78
N HIS A 8 -1.48 -10.60 -15.56
CA HIS A 8 -0.62 -10.26 -14.43
C HIS A 8 0.05 -11.53 -13.91
N THR A 9 1.08 -11.99 -14.60
CA THR A 9 1.78 -13.22 -14.22
C THR A 9 2.58 -12.96 -12.94
N TYR A 10 2.09 -13.44 -11.79
CA TYR A 10 2.76 -13.37 -10.47
C TYR A 10 4.03 -14.22 -10.36
N GLY A 11 4.50 -14.77 -11.48
CA GLY A 11 5.72 -15.55 -11.57
C GLY A 11 6.33 -15.40 -12.96
N PRO A 12 7.63 -15.69 -13.09
CA PRO A 12 8.28 -15.63 -14.39
C PRO A 12 7.63 -16.65 -15.34
N VAL A 13 7.29 -16.19 -16.55
CA VAL A 13 6.71 -17.05 -17.62
C VAL A 13 7.65 -18.22 -17.94
N PHE A 14 8.96 -18.02 -17.75
CA PHE A 14 9.99 -19.06 -17.84
C PHE A 14 10.80 -19.10 -16.54
N ARG A 15 10.69 -20.19 -15.79
CA ARG A 15 11.49 -20.45 -14.58
C ARG A 15 12.92 -20.80 -14.98
N THR A 16 13.86 -19.97 -14.59
CA THR A 16 15.31 -20.16 -14.77
C THR A 16 16.03 -19.75 -13.48
N PRO A 17 17.28 -20.20 -13.25
CA PRO A 17 18.06 -19.78 -12.09
C PRO A 17 18.22 -18.25 -11.99
N PHE A 18 18.30 -17.56 -13.14
CA PHE A 18 18.39 -16.10 -13.17
C PHE A 18 17.08 -15.40 -12.79
N THR A 19 15.94 -15.94 -13.22
CA THR A 19 14.62 -15.38 -12.85
C THR A 19 14.26 -15.69 -11.40
N ASP A 20 14.70 -16.83 -10.86
CA ASP A 20 14.51 -17.14 -9.44
C ASP A 20 15.36 -16.21 -8.56
N LEU A 21 16.61 -15.92 -8.97
CA LEU A 21 17.46 -14.95 -8.27
C LEU A 21 16.91 -13.52 -8.32
N SER A 22 16.32 -13.10 -9.46
CA SER A 22 15.77 -11.75 -9.59
C SER A 22 14.36 -11.59 -9.00
N SER A 23 13.68 -12.70 -8.68
CA SER A 23 12.30 -12.69 -8.15
C SER A 23 12.17 -11.95 -6.81
N THR A 24 13.20 -12.03 -5.97
CA THR A 24 13.22 -11.38 -4.64
C THR A 24 13.29 -9.85 -4.74
N PHE A 25 13.82 -9.29 -5.84
CA PHE A 25 13.89 -7.83 -6.02
C PHE A 25 12.56 -7.22 -6.46
N LEU A 26 11.70 -8.02 -7.10
CA LEU A 26 10.41 -7.57 -7.62
C LEU A 26 9.24 -7.87 -6.67
N THR A 27 9.50 -8.62 -5.61
CA THR A 27 8.51 -9.01 -4.60
C THR A 27 8.84 -8.38 -3.26
N HIS A 28 7.84 -8.22 -2.39
CA HIS A 28 8.01 -7.73 -1.02
C HIS A 28 8.34 -8.87 -0.04
N GLN A 29 8.69 -10.05 -0.54
CA GLN A 29 9.02 -11.22 0.29
C GLN A 29 10.25 -11.00 1.18
N ALA A 30 11.20 -10.14 0.76
CA ALA A 30 12.37 -9.78 1.55
C ALA A 30 12.17 -8.53 2.43
N ALA A 31 11.08 -7.77 2.26
CA ALA A 31 10.85 -6.51 2.94
C ALA A 31 9.60 -6.57 3.83
N ASP A 32 9.80 -6.49 5.15
CA ASP A 32 8.74 -6.75 6.15
C ASP A 32 7.50 -5.86 6.04
N LYS A 33 7.64 -4.61 5.56
CA LYS A 33 6.57 -3.60 5.66
C LYS A 33 5.30 -3.96 4.87
N CYS A 34 5.45 -4.51 3.67
CA CYS A 34 4.30 -4.83 2.79
C CYS A 34 4.12 -6.33 2.52
N ASN A 35 4.97 -7.19 3.11
CA ASN A 35 4.94 -8.64 2.93
C ASN A 35 3.55 -9.22 3.23
N ASN A 36 2.93 -8.86 4.37
CA ASN A 36 1.62 -9.38 4.74
C ASN A 36 0.52 -9.07 3.71
N PHE A 37 0.53 -7.88 3.10
CA PHE A 37 -0.43 -7.50 2.07
C PHE A 37 -0.19 -8.26 0.77
N GLU A 38 1.08 -8.43 0.39
CA GLU A 38 1.46 -9.25 -0.77
C GLU A 38 1.02 -10.71 -0.58
N MET A 39 1.27 -11.29 0.59
CA MET A 39 0.89 -12.67 0.91
C MET A 39 -0.63 -12.87 0.90
N ASN A 40 -1.41 -11.91 1.39
CA ASN A 40 -2.87 -11.99 1.34
C ASN A 40 -3.40 -11.94 -0.10
N TYR A 41 -2.79 -11.09 -0.93
CA TYR A 41 -3.13 -11.00 -2.33
C TYR A 41 -2.79 -12.27 -3.11
N VAL A 42 -1.58 -12.80 -2.92
CA VAL A 42 -1.12 -14.05 -3.56
C VAL A 42 -2.02 -15.22 -3.18
N LYS A 43 -2.38 -15.37 -1.90
CA LYS A 43 -3.31 -16.42 -1.43
C LYS A 43 -4.69 -16.32 -2.08
N CYS A 44 -5.20 -15.10 -2.27
CA CYS A 44 -6.48 -14.90 -2.93
C CYS A 44 -6.42 -15.32 -4.41
N ILE A 45 -5.36 -14.93 -5.12
CA ILE A 45 -5.16 -15.33 -6.51
C ILE A 45 -4.95 -16.84 -6.64
N GLU A 46 -4.21 -17.46 -5.72
CA GLU A 46 -4.01 -18.91 -5.67
C GLU A 46 -5.34 -19.66 -5.54
N ALA A 47 -6.27 -19.15 -4.71
CA ALA A 47 -7.57 -19.77 -4.51
C ALA A 47 -8.53 -19.63 -5.72
N TYR A 48 -8.56 -18.47 -6.38
CA TYR A 48 -9.54 -18.18 -7.44
C TYR A 48 -9.00 -18.34 -8.87
N GLY A 49 -7.68 -18.39 -9.03
CA GLY A 49 -7.00 -18.37 -10.31
C GLY A 49 -7.11 -17.01 -11.04
N MET A 50 -6.28 -16.85 -12.07
CA MET A 50 -6.12 -15.60 -12.82
C MET A 50 -7.42 -15.04 -13.41
N GLY A 51 -8.30 -15.90 -13.92
CA GLY A 51 -9.49 -15.46 -14.64
C GLY A 51 -10.55 -14.78 -13.76
N LYS A 52 -10.67 -15.19 -12.50
CA LYS A 52 -11.62 -14.61 -11.53
C LYS A 52 -10.94 -13.74 -10.47
N GLY A 53 -9.63 -13.91 -10.30
CA GLY A 53 -8.81 -13.23 -9.30
C GLY A 53 -8.82 -11.72 -9.45
N GLU A 54 -8.83 -11.18 -10.67
CA GLU A 54 -8.83 -9.71 -10.88
C GLU A 54 -10.05 -9.03 -10.24
N ALA A 55 -11.23 -9.63 -10.39
CA ALA A 55 -12.46 -9.07 -9.82
C ALA A 55 -12.63 -9.40 -8.33
N ARG A 56 -12.22 -10.61 -7.90
CA ARG A 56 -12.44 -11.10 -6.53
C ARG A 56 -11.36 -10.65 -5.54
N CYS A 57 -10.13 -10.44 -6.01
CA CYS A 57 -8.97 -10.08 -5.19
C CYS A 57 -8.60 -8.59 -5.32
N ARG A 58 -9.50 -7.76 -5.87
CA ARG A 58 -9.26 -6.33 -6.09
C ARG A 58 -8.92 -5.61 -4.78
N ASP A 59 -9.63 -5.92 -3.70
CA ASP A 59 -9.44 -5.24 -2.43
C ASP A 59 -8.02 -5.51 -1.86
N TYR A 60 -7.55 -6.76 -1.93
CA TYR A 60 -6.18 -7.12 -1.54
C TYR A 60 -5.11 -6.46 -2.43
N MET A 61 -5.38 -6.33 -3.73
CA MET A 61 -4.50 -5.62 -4.66
C MET A 61 -4.41 -4.13 -4.31
N ASP A 62 -5.54 -3.51 -3.98
CA ASP A 62 -5.62 -2.10 -3.63
C ASP A 62 -4.94 -1.81 -2.29
N ASP A 63 -5.00 -2.74 -1.34
CA ASP A 63 -4.25 -2.66 -0.07
C ASP A 63 -2.74 -2.79 -0.30
N LEU A 64 -2.30 -3.73 -1.15
CA LEU A 64 -0.89 -3.85 -1.51
C LEU A 64 -0.36 -2.57 -2.18
N ARG A 65 -1.15 -1.99 -3.10
CA ARG A 65 -0.80 -0.72 -3.75
C ARG A 65 -0.79 0.45 -2.76
N GLU A 66 -1.70 0.47 -1.81
CA GLU A 66 -1.72 1.47 -0.74
C GLU A 66 -0.46 1.36 0.10
N CYS A 67 -0.04 0.16 0.50
CA CYS A 67 1.19 -0.03 1.25
C CYS A 67 2.44 0.44 0.49
N GLN A 68 2.50 0.17 -0.81
CA GLN A 68 3.63 0.55 -1.68
C GLN A 68 3.72 2.07 -1.92
N LEU A 69 2.58 2.72 -2.17
CA LEU A 69 2.54 4.13 -2.61
C LEU A 69 2.14 5.10 -1.50
N GLN A 70 1.53 4.61 -0.41
CA GLN A 70 1.02 5.35 0.74
C GLN A 70 0.09 6.52 0.39
N LEU A 71 -0.58 6.46 -0.77
CA LEU A 71 -1.36 7.58 -1.30
C LEU A 71 -2.51 7.98 -0.38
N LYS A 72 -3.26 7.00 0.14
CA LYS A 72 -4.39 7.25 1.04
C LYS A 72 -3.91 7.77 2.39
N GLN A 73 -2.87 7.16 2.97
CA GLN A 73 -2.24 7.65 4.19
C GLN A 73 -1.78 9.11 4.08
N ILE A 74 -1.08 9.46 2.99
CA ILE A 74 -0.60 10.84 2.76
C ILE A 74 -1.76 11.80 2.58
N ALA A 75 -2.78 11.43 1.80
CA ALA A 75 -3.97 12.25 1.60
C ALA A 75 -4.69 12.53 2.93
N ARG A 76 -4.82 11.52 3.80
CA ARG A 76 -5.40 11.66 5.14
C ARG A 76 -4.62 12.64 6.00
N VAL A 77 -3.30 12.52 6.04
CA VAL A 77 -2.43 13.43 6.81
C VAL A 77 -2.52 14.86 6.30
N LYS A 78 -2.54 15.05 4.97
CA LYS A 78 -2.72 16.36 4.35
C LYS A 78 -4.06 16.98 4.73
N ALA A 79 -5.16 16.24 4.64
CA ALA A 79 -6.49 16.73 5.01
C ALA A 79 -6.55 17.17 6.48
N MET A 80 -6.04 16.33 7.41
CA MET A 80 -5.97 16.68 8.84
C MET A 80 -5.11 17.92 9.10
N ARG A 81 -4.03 18.10 8.33
CA ARG A 81 -3.16 19.28 8.44
C ARG A 81 -3.85 20.55 7.93
N PHE A 82 -4.58 20.47 6.82
CA PHE A 82 -5.31 21.62 6.29
C PHE A 82 -6.43 22.08 7.23
N GLU A 83 -7.22 21.16 7.78
CA GLU A 83 -8.25 21.53 8.76
C GLU A 83 -7.66 22.18 10.02
N ARG A 84 -6.51 21.70 10.48
CA ARG A 84 -5.79 22.31 11.61
C ARG A 84 -5.32 23.73 11.30
N HIS A 85 -4.80 23.97 10.09
CA HIS A 85 -4.43 25.33 9.67
C HIS A 85 -5.65 26.23 9.53
N ARG A 86 -6.78 25.71 9.05
CA ARG A 86 -8.07 26.42 9.01
C ARG A 86 -8.52 26.83 10.42
N GLN A 87 -8.56 25.91 11.38
CA GLN A 87 -8.94 26.19 12.78
C GLN A 87 -8.04 27.23 13.45
N TRP A 88 -6.75 27.21 13.13
CA TRP A 88 -5.80 28.21 13.63
C TRP A 88 -6.05 29.58 13.00
N ALA A 89 -6.31 29.63 11.69
CA ALA A 89 -6.60 30.88 10.98
C ALA A 89 -7.94 31.52 11.41
N THR A 90 -8.95 30.71 11.78
CA THR A 90 -10.24 31.21 12.28
C THR A 90 -10.23 31.55 13.78
N GLY A 91 -9.13 31.25 14.49
CA GLY A 91 -9.01 31.48 15.93
C GLY A 91 -9.76 30.46 16.81
N GLU A 92 -10.29 29.38 16.23
CA GLU A 92 -10.91 28.26 16.99
C GLU A 92 -9.87 27.47 17.80
N ARG A 93 -8.58 27.59 17.44
CA ARG A 93 -7.46 26.89 18.06
C ARG A 93 -6.35 27.85 18.45
N SER A 94 -5.82 27.69 19.67
CA SER A 94 -4.68 28.47 20.16
C SER A 94 -3.42 28.18 19.33
N SER A 95 -2.48 29.13 19.31
CA SER A 95 -1.18 28.91 18.63
C SER A 95 -0.30 27.91 19.38
N GLU A 96 -0.48 27.77 20.69
CA GLU A 96 0.24 26.81 21.54
C GLU A 96 -0.20 25.37 21.22
N ASP A 97 -1.49 25.16 20.99
CA ASP A 97 -2.07 23.85 20.65
C ASP A 97 -2.07 23.55 19.13
N HIS A 98 -1.28 24.29 18.35
CA HIS A 98 -1.25 24.14 16.90
C HIS A 98 -0.73 22.77 16.48
N TYR A 99 0.29 22.24 17.15
CA TYR A 99 0.75 20.86 16.98
C TYR A 99 0.70 20.11 18.31
N ALA A 100 0.47 18.79 18.24
CA ALA A 100 0.66 17.95 19.41
C ALA A 100 2.12 18.04 19.88
N PRO A 101 2.37 17.97 21.19
CA PRO A 101 3.74 17.92 21.70
C PRO A 101 4.48 16.74 21.07
N ALA A 102 5.79 16.89 20.91
CA ALA A 102 6.62 15.80 20.41
C ALA A 102 6.41 14.54 21.27
N ALA A 103 6.32 13.38 20.61
CA ALA A 103 6.29 12.12 21.33
C ALA A 103 7.51 12.02 22.24
N ARG A 104 7.32 11.49 23.45
CA ARG A 104 8.42 11.23 24.37
C ARG A 104 9.40 10.25 23.74
N ILE A 105 10.70 10.46 23.96
CA ILE A 105 11.79 9.66 23.36
C ILE A 105 11.69 8.19 23.78
N ASP A 106 11.07 7.95 24.92
CA ASP A 106 10.83 6.70 25.62
C ASP A 106 9.46 6.04 25.31
N GLY A 107 8.67 6.61 24.38
CA GLY A 107 7.42 6.00 23.92
C GLY A 107 7.64 4.99 22.81
N PHE A 108 7.61 3.70 23.14
CA PHE A 108 7.35 2.62 22.18
C PHE A 108 5.88 2.61 21.73
#